data_AF-A0A5K1AKK8-F1
#
_entry.id   AF-A0A5K1AKK8-F1
#
_cell.length_a   1.000
_cell.length_b   1.000
_cell.length_c   1.000
_cell.angle_alpha   90.00
_cell.angle_beta   90.00
_cell.angle_gamma   90.00
#
_symmetry.space_group_name_H-M   'P 1'
#
loop_
_entity.id
_entity.type
_entity.pdbx_description
1 polymer ?
#
loop_
_entity_poly.entity_id
_entity_poly.type
_entity_poly.pdbx_seq_one_letter_code
_entity_poly.pdbx_strand_id
1 'polypeptide(L)' 'DWADMLLRMYIRWGEKQRYKTRVVDKSLGEEAGIKSATVEIEGRFAYGYLSGEKGTHRIVRQSPFNAKGLRQ' A
#
# COMPACT_ATOMS: atom_id res chain seq x y z
N ASP A 1 8.36 -4.39 -2.99
CA ASP A 1 7.87 -4.96 -1.71
C ASP A 1 7.07 -3.97 -0.84
N TRP A 2 7.66 -2.85 -0.42
CA TRP A 2 6.98 -1.85 0.44
C TRP A 2 5.64 -1.34 -0.10
N ALA A 3 5.56 -1.05 -1.40
CA ALA A 3 4.31 -0.62 -2.03
C ALA A 3 3.19 -1.69 -1.96
N ASP A 4 3.52 -2.99 -2.02
CA ASP A 4 2.53 -4.07 -1.87
C ASP A 4 2.06 -4.17 -0.41
N MET A 5 2.94 -3.89 0.55
CA MET A 5 2.55 -3.78 1.96
C MET A 5 1.60 -2.62 2.22
N LEU A 6 1.86 -1.44 1.64
CA LEU A 6 0.95 -0.29 1.73
C LEU A 6 -0.40 -0.59 1.09
N LEU A 7 -0.41 -1.22 -0.09
CA LEU A 7 -1.65 -1.66 -0.73
C LEU A 7 -2.48 -2.57 0.20
N ARG A 8 -1.83 -3.57 0.81
CA ARG A 8 -2.48 -4.47 1.77
C ARG A 8 -2.99 -3.73 3.02
N MET A 9 -2.25 -2.72 3.50
CA MET A 9 -2.64 -1.89 4.63
C MET A 9 -3.96 -1.15 4.35
N TYR A 10 -4.07 -0.47 3.20
CA TYR A 10 -5.26 0.29 2.85
C TYR A 10 -6.48 -0.59 2.57
N ILE A 11 -6.29 -1.75 1.93
CA ILE A 11 -7.39 -2.71 1.71
C ILE A 11 -7.94 -3.19 3.04
N ARG A 12 -7.07 -3.66 3.96
CA ARG A 12 -7.49 -4.12 5.30
C ARG A 12 -8.13 -3.02 6.13
N TRP A 13 -7.63 -1.80 6.02
CA TRP A 13 -8.25 -0.65 6.67
C TRP A 13 -9.67 -0.43 6.13
N GLY A 14 -9.85 -0.44 4.81
CA GLY A 14 -11.17 -0.29 4.19
C GLY A 14 -12.15 -1.40 4.59
N GLU A 15 -11.71 -2.67 4.58
CA GLU A 15 -12.51 -3.81 5.06
C GLU A 15 -12.93 -3.64 6.53
N LYS A 16 -12.01 -3.21 7.39
CA LYS A 16 -12.29 -2.95 8.82
C LYS A 16 -13.32 -1.83 9.02
N GLN A 17 -13.28 -0.79 8.18
CA GLN A 17 -14.25 0.31 8.19
C GLN A 17 -15.58 -0.06 7.50
N ARG A 18 -15.73 -1.30 6.99
CA ARG A 18 -16.88 -1.76 6.17
C ARG A 18 -17.07 -0.94 4.89
N TYR A 19 -15.98 -0.42 4.33
CA TYR A 19 -15.98 0.18 3.01
C TYR A 19 -15.86 -0.89 1.93
N LYS A 20 -16.40 -0.58 0.75
CA LYS A 20 -16.23 -1.43 -0.42
C LYS A 20 -14.92 -1.04 -1.10
N THR A 21 -13.94 -1.94 -1.06
CA THR A 21 -12.60 -1.73 -1.64
C THR A 21 -12.46 -2.52 -2.93
N ARG A 22 -11.98 -1.89 -4.00
CA ARG A 22 -11.72 -2.51 -5.30
C ARG A 22 -10.34 -2.13 -5.81
N VAL A 23 -9.53 -3.12 -6.17
CA VAL A 23 -8.27 -2.87 -6.90
C VAL A 23 -8.63 -2.67 -8.37
N VAL A 24 -8.40 -1.46 -8.87
CA VAL A 24 -8.71 -1.06 -10.26
C VAL A 24 -7.58 -1.47 -11.19
N ASP A 25 -6.34 -1.22 -10.76
CA ASP A 25 -5.14 -1.58 -11.50
C ASP A 25 -4.04 -2.03 -10.55
N LYS A 26 -3.21 -2.98 -11.00
CA LYS A 26 -2.05 -3.47 -10.25
C LYS A 26 -0.94 -3.85 -11.23
N SER A 27 0.13 -3.07 -11.23
CA SER A 27 1.35 -3.35 -12.00
C SER A 27 2.41 -4.02 -11.12
N LEU A 28 2.80 -5.23 -11.48
CA LEU A 28 3.86 -5.98 -10.78
C LEU A 28 5.24 -5.35 -11.04
N GLY A 29 6.13 -5.41 -10.05
CA GLY A 29 7.54 -5.09 -10.23
C GLY A 29 8.30 -6.27 -10.82
N GLU A 30 9.43 -6.01 -11.51
CA GLU A 30 10.22 -7.05 -12.18
C GLU A 30 10.87 -8.04 -11.19
N GLU A 31 11.30 -7.56 -10.02
CA GLU A 31 12.05 -8.38 -9.06
C GLU A 31 11.23 -8.71 -7.80
N ALA A 32 10.54 -7.74 -7.19
CA ALA A 32 9.68 -7.97 -6.02
C ALA A 32 8.61 -6.90 -5.77
N GLY A 33 7.38 -7.34 -5.49
CA GLY A 33 6.24 -6.49 -5.12
C GLY A 33 5.60 -5.79 -6.32
N ILE A 34 5.13 -4.54 -6.13
CA ILE A 34 4.43 -3.77 -7.16
C ILE A 34 5.18 -2.50 -7.54
N LYS A 35 5.03 -2.08 -8.80
CA LYS A 35 5.47 -0.80 -9.33
C LYS A 35 4.41 0.29 -9.08
N SER A 36 3.15 -0.04 -9.32
CA SER A 36 2.00 0.85 -9.10
C SER A 36 0.75 0.04 -8.80
N ALA A 37 -0.19 0.65 -8.08
CA ALA A 37 -1.54 0.12 -7.91
C ALA A 37 -2.52 1.28 -7.78
N THR A 38 -3.72 1.08 -8.30
CA THR A 38 -4.86 1.99 -8.18
C THR A 38 -5.96 1.27 -7.44
N VAL A 39 -6.45 1.88 -6.35
CA VAL A 39 -7.52 1.31 -5.51
C VAL A 39 -8.65 2.31 -5.41
N GLU A 40 -9.86 1.82 -5.55
CA GLU A 40 -11.09 2.55 -5.29
C GLU A 40 -11.68 2.10 -3.95
N ILE A 41 -12.03 3.07 -3.11
CA ILE A 41 -12.64 2.84 -1.80
C ILE A 41 -13.96 3.60 -1.74
N GLU A 42 -15.06 2.86 -1.80
CA GLU A 42 -16.42 3.39 -1.76
C GLU A 42 -16.98 3.32 -0.33
N GLY A 43 -17.36 4.47 0.22
CA GLY A 43 -17.90 4.56 1.56
C GLY A 43 -18.20 6.00 2.00
N ARG A 44 -19.01 6.14 3.05
CA ARG A 44 -19.34 7.44 3.61
C ARG A 44 -18.09 8.11 4.17
N PHE A 45 -17.81 9.34 3.71
CA PHE A 45 -16.64 10.14 4.08
C PHE A 45 -15.27 9.51 3.77
N ALA A 46 -15.19 8.50 2.88
CA ALA A 46 -13.94 7.79 2.59
C ALA A 46 -12.79 8.73 2.19
N TYR A 47 -13.05 9.72 1.34
CA TYR A 47 -12.05 10.72 0.94
C TYR A 47 -11.55 11.56 2.12
N GLY A 48 -12.43 11.96 3.04
CA GLY A 48 -12.05 12.78 4.19
C GLY A 48 -11.01 12.07 5.06
N TYR A 49 -11.22 10.79 5.35
CA TYR A 49 -10.27 9.99 6.11
C TYR A 49 -8.95 9.77 5.38
N LEU A 50 -8.99 9.50 4.07
CA LEU A 50 -7.79 9.21 3.28
C LEU A 50 -7.02 10.46 2.82
N SER A 51 -7.63 11.65 2.91
CA SER A 51 -6.99 12.90 2.48
C SER A 51 -5.68 13.19 3.23
N GLY A 52 -5.61 12.79 4.51
CA GLY A 52 -4.41 12.92 5.35
C GLY A 52 -3.27 11.95 4.98
N GLU A 53 -3.57 10.90 4.23
CA GLU A 53 -2.60 9.89 3.80
C GLU A 53 -1.87 10.29 2.52
N LYS A 54 -2.15 11.48 1.97
CA LYS A 54 -1.45 11.98 0.77
C LYS A 54 0.00 12.32 1.10
N GLY A 55 0.93 11.49 0.65
CA GLY A 55 2.37 11.78 0.79
C GLY A 55 3.29 10.61 0.49
N THR A 56 4.58 10.84 0.69
CA THR A 56 5.61 9.80 0.59
C THR A 56 5.74 9.08 1.93
N HIS A 57 5.54 7.77 1.92
CA HIS A 57 5.68 6.93 3.12
C HIS A 57 7.03 6.24 3.12
N ARG A 58 7.81 6.45 4.18
CA ARG A 58 9.14 5.85 4.34
C ARG A 58 9.08 4.64 5.25
N ILE A 59 9.64 3.51 4.81
CA ILE A 59 9.95 2.36 5.65
C ILE A 59 11.46 2.29 5.86
N VAL A 60 11.90 1.98 7.08
CA VAL A 60 13.29 1.68 7.40
C VAL A 60 13.32 0.33 8.09
N ARG A 61 13.95 -0.67 7.46
CA ARG A 61 14.07 -2.03 8.03
C ARG A 61 15.25 -2.77 7.43
N GLN A 62 15.60 -3.91 8.00
CA GLN A 62 16.52 -4.83 7.32
C GLN A 62 15.78 -5.48 6.14
N SER A 63 16.30 -5.25 4.93
CA SER A 63 15.71 -5.85 3.73
C SER A 63 16.02 -7.35 3.68
N PRO A 64 15.01 -8.21 3.46
CA PRO A 64 15.23 -9.64 3.25
C PRO A 64 15.96 -9.92 1.92
N PHE A 65 16.04 -8.94 1.03
CA PHE A 65 16.69 -9.04 -0.28
C PHE A 65 18.17 -8.59 -0.26
N ASN A 66 18.68 -8.13 0.90
CA ASN A 66 20.07 -7.68 1.01
C ASN A 66 20.97 -8.78 1.59
N ALA A 67 21.84 -9.35 0.75
CA ALA A 67 22.83 -10.36 1.15
C ALA A 67 23.85 -9.88 2.21
N LYS A 68 23.99 -8.56 2.44
CA LYS A 68 24.92 -7.97 3.41
C LYS A 68 24.27 -7.47 4.72
N GLY A 69 22.94 -7.63 4.90
CA GLY A 69 22.26 -7.31 6.17
C GLY A 69 22.25 -5.82 6.59
N LEU A 70 22.65 -4.91 5.69
CA LEU A 70 22.66 -3.46 5.95
C LEU A 70 21.21 -2.92 5.99
N ARG A 71 20.93 -2.01 6.93
CA ARG A 71 19.64 -1.31 7.06
C ARG A 71 19.42 -0.38 5.86
N GLN A 72 18.26 -0.49 5.21
CA GLN A 72 17.82 0.37 4.11
C GLN A 72 16.43 0.94 4.41
#